data_AF-A0A8B7DGG2-F1
#
_entry.id   AF-A0A8B7DGG2-F1
#
_cell.length_a   1.000
_cell.length_b   1.000
_cell.length_c   1.000
_cell.angle_alpha   90.00
_cell.angle_beta   90.00
_cell.angle_gamma   90.00
#
_symmetry.space_group_name_H-M   'P 1'
#
loop_
_entity.id
_entity.type
_entity.pdbx_description
1 polymer ?
#
loop_
_entity_poly.entity_id
_entity_poly.type
_entity_poly.pdbx_seq_one_letter_code
_entity_poly.pdbx_strand_id
1 'polypeptide(L)'
;MEMEKILMPAITRTDSFPDKGRFQFNLNFKEDLRKPTKSCLYTYSHRLNKLYVQPNHTIEIPFTSFYLDTKKNWNIQSFLIFKSIVHRNEVVMRCPNHLEQDKNTEKKHFVLQCQEPNTEFFVPKKLIFPGTKHYINILPIPGNILPNEENSFSLKFIFACSSVCQGGINRRPLILVFNLCERADVVDQIMMDISICSCPGRDRINQEEKQINRLTTIKKMHKKRRFSEGCSNTFGNSSCNDECTSIVKENEDYDDKDDDNQLYTVTASSEKNLALLESFNKLMDLNKQSIVV
;
A
#
# COMPACT_ATOMS: atom_id res chain seq x y z
N MET A 1 -19.39 31.13 -4.57
CA MET A 1 -18.41 31.32 -3.47
C MET A 1 -17.27 30.35 -3.72
N GLU A 2 -16.06 30.87 -3.88
CA GLU A 2 -14.93 30.29 -4.62
C GLU A 2 -14.46 28.91 -4.13
N MET A 3 -14.72 27.87 -4.93
CA MET A 3 -14.08 26.55 -4.83
C MET A 3 -12.72 26.52 -5.57
N GLU A 4 -11.95 27.60 -5.53
CA GLU A 4 -10.69 27.73 -6.29
C GLU A 4 -9.43 27.30 -5.53
N LYS A 5 -9.54 26.86 -4.27
CA LYS A 5 -8.40 26.41 -3.47
C LYS A 5 -8.59 25.01 -2.92
N ILE A 6 -8.67 24.01 -3.79
CA ILE A 6 -8.34 22.63 -3.39
C ILE A 6 -6.83 22.48 -3.63
N LEU A 7 -6.03 22.95 -2.68
CA LEU A 7 -4.59 22.70 -2.71
C LEU A 7 -4.37 21.30 -2.11
N MET A 8 -4.28 20.27 -2.97
CA MET A 8 -3.90 18.95 -2.48
C MET A 8 -2.43 19.00 -2.03
N PRO A 9 -2.12 18.55 -0.81
CA PRO A 9 -0.74 18.42 -0.38
C PRO A 9 -0.02 17.41 -1.28
N ALA A 10 1.30 17.58 -1.41
CA ALA A 10 2.14 16.64 -2.13
C ALA A 10 1.83 15.22 -1.65
N ILE A 11 1.64 14.28 -2.59
CA ILE A 11 1.55 12.85 -2.29
C ILE A 11 2.95 12.41 -1.85
N THR A 12 3.32 12.74 -0.61
CA THR A 12 4.57 12.35 0.00
C THR A 12 4.41 10.89 0.37
N ARG A 13 5.11 10.03 -0.36
CA ARG A 13 5.23 8.59 -0.05
C ARG A 13 6.19 8.38 1.14
N THR A 14 6.11 9.28 2.12
CA THR A 14 6.74 9.13 3.42
C THR A 14 5.65 8.61 4.33
N ASP A 15 5.94 7.50 5.01
CA ASP A 15 5.10 6.86 6.01
C ASP A 15 4.95 7.73 7.29
N SER A 16 4.94 9.05 7.10
CA SER A 16 4.87 10.08 8.10
C SER A 16 4.56 11.41 7.41
N PHE A 17 3.32 11.90 7.58
CA PHE A 17 3.24 13.22 8.21
C PHE A 17 4.08 13.10 9.51
N PRO A 18 4.98 14.05 9.82
CA PRO A 18 5.94 13.92 10.92
C PRO A 18 5.34 13.50 12.25
N ASP A 19 4.05 13.76 12.43
CA ASP A 19 3.18 13.12 13.39
C ASP A 19 2.12 12.35 12.60
N LYS A 20 1.77 11.11 12.98
CA LYS A 20 0.43 10.56 12.66
C LYS A 20 -0.52 11.72 12.92
N GLY A 21 -1.21 12.21 11.87
CA GLY A 21 -1.79 13.56 11.87
C GLY A 21 -2.58 13.81 13.15
N ARG A 22 -2.70 15.07 13.55
CA ARG A 22 -3.37 15.48 14.82
C ARG A 22 -4.69 14.74 15.12
N PHE A 23 -5.37 14.25 14.08
CA PHE A 23 -6.66 13.57 14.12
C PHE A 23 -6.59 12.04 14.05
N GLN A 24 -5.38 11.46 14.03
CA GLN A 24 -5.08 10.03 13.94
C GLN A 24 -5.98 9.30 12.95
N PHE A 25 -6.14 9.86 11.75
CA PHE A 25 -7.05 9.33 10.74
C PHE A 25 -6.51 8.01 10.19
N ASN A 26 -7.21 6.91 10.47
CA ASN A 26 -6.77 5.57 10.11
C ASN A 26 -7.91 4.69 9.59
N LEU A 27 -7.56 3.54 9.02
CA LEU A 27 -8.47 2.50 8.58
C LEU A 27 -8.59 1.45 9.69
N ASN A 28 -9.81 1.02 9.97
CA ASN A 28 -10.10 0.03 11.01
C ASN A 28 -10.66 -1.26 10.44
N PHE A 29 -9.93 -1.86 9.49
CA PHE A 29 -10.28 -3.18 8.99
C PHE A 29 -10.05 -4.21 10.10
N LYS A 30 -11.11 -4.92 10.49
CA LYS A 30 -11.00 -6.06 11.41
C LYS A 30 -10.07 -7.10 10.79
N GLU A 31 -9.20 -7.69 11.60
CA GLU A 31 -8.39 -8.82 11.15
C GLU A 31 -9.31 -10.00 10.85
N ASP A 32 -9.31 -10.44 9.60
CA ASP A 32 -10.03 -11.63 9.19
C ASP A 32 -9.33 -12.85 9.80
N LEU A 33 -9.79 -13.30 10.98
CA LEU A 33 -9.30 -14.51 11.66
C LEU A 33 -9.52 -15.80 10.83
N ARG A 34 -10.31 -15.72 9.76
CA ARG A 34 -10.62 -16.83 8.86
C ARG A 34 -10.01 -16.57 7.48
N LYS A 35 -9.53 -17.63 6.83
CA LYS A 35 -9.05 -17.55 5.45
C LYS A 35 -10.20 -17.05 4.54
N PRO A 36 -9.93 -16.10 3.64
CA PRO A 36 -10.95 -15.47 2.83
C PRO A 36 -11.51 -16.50 1.86
N THR A 37 -12.83 -16.65 1.85
CA THR A 37 -13.55 -17.59 0.99
C THR A 37 -13.54 -17.12 -0.46
N LYS A 38 -13.79 -18.06 -1.39
CA LYS A 38 -13.88 -17.77 -2.84
C LYS A 38 -14.98 -16.75 -3.20
N SER A 39 -16.01 -16.62 -2.35
CA SER A 39 -17.16 -15.70 -2.51
C SER A 39 -16.96 -14.34 -1.83
N CYS A 40 -15.77 -14.07 -1.30
CA CYS A 40 -15.48 -12.84 -0.58
C CYS A 40 -15.45 -11.62 -1.53
N LEU A 41 -16.35 -10.64 -1.31
CA LEU A 41 -16.48 -9.43 -2.14
C LEU A 41 -15.29 -8.48 -1.98
N TYR A 42 -14.70 -8.43 -0.79
CA TYR A 42 -13.48 -7.68 -0.53
C TYR A 42 -12.74 -8.27 0.66
N THR A 43 -11.43 -8.15 0.67
CA THR A 43 -10.60 -8.53 1.80
C THR A 43 -9.41 -7.60 1.89
N TYR A 44 -9.02 -7.27 3.11
CA TYR A 44 -7.85 -6.43 3.37
C TYR A 44 -6.69 -7.29 3.86
N SER A 45 -5.48 -6.95 3.43
CA SER A 45 -4.24 -7.56 3.91
C SER A 45 -3.48 -6.52 4.73
N HIS A 46 -3.48 -6.66 6.05
CA HIS A 46 -2.69 -5.81 6.94
C HIS A 46 -1.19 -5.92 6.64
N ARG A 47 -0.71 -7.13 6.29
CA ARG A 47 0.71 -7.36 5.97
C ARG A 47 1.18 -6.63 4.71
N LEU A 48 0.30 -6.48 3.72
CA LEU A 48 0.61 -5.78 2.47
C LEU A 48 0.14 -4.33 2.46
N ASN A 49 -0.59 -3.87 3.50
CA ASN A 49 -1.39 -2.64 3.47
C ASN A 49 -2.16 -2.51 2.15
N LYS A 50 -2.92 -3.56 1.81
CA LYS A 50 -3.52 -3.71 0.48
C LYS A 50 -4.96 -4.22 0.53
N LEU A 51 -5.86 -3.48 -0.13
CA LEU A 51 -7.25 -3.84 -0.32
C LEU A 51 -7.45 -4.62 -1.62
N TYR A 52 -8.14 -5.75 -1.54
CA TYR A 52 -8.61 -6.51 -2.68
C TYR A 52 -10.13 -6.41 -2.72
N VAL A 53 -10.68 -5.99 -3.85
CA VAL A 53 -12.12 -5.72 -3.97
C VAL A 53 -12.67 -6.18 -5.31
N GLN A 54 -13.89 -6.67 -5.31
CA GLN A 54 -14.61 -7.04 -6.51
C GLN A 54 -15.23 -5.81 -7.19
N PRO A 55 -15.12 -5.67 -8.52
CA PRO A 55 -15.72 -4.54 -9.22
C PRO A 55 -17.25 -4.57 -9.10
N ASN A 56 -17.88 -3.39 -9.18
CA ASN A 56 -19.33 -3.17 -9.20
C ASN A 56 -20.10 -3.71 -7.97
N HIS A 57 -19.41 -3.90 -6.84
CA HIS A 57 -20.05 -4.24 -5.56
C HIS A 57 -19.81 -3.12 -4.55
N THR A 58 -20.84 -2.82 -3.74
CA THR A 58 -20.72 -1.87 -2.64
C THR A 58 -19.93 -2.51 -1.51
N ILE A 59 -18.88 -1.83 -1.07
CA ILE A 59 -18.09 -2.23 0.08
C ILE A 59 -18.10 -1.13 1.14
N GLU A 60 -18.04 -1.54 2.40
CA GLU A 60 -17.95 -0.63 3.53
C GLU A 60 -16.49 -0.56 3.98
N ILE A 61 -15.91 0.64 3.93
CA ILE A 61 -14.57 0.91 4.41
C ILE A 61 -14.67 1.56 5.79
N PRO A 62 -14.19 0.88 6.85
CA PRO A 62 -14.19 1.41 8.20
C PRO A 62 -13.00 2.37 8.42
N PHE A 63 -13.29 3.51 9.02
CA PHE A 63 -12.36 4.55 9.41
C PHE A 63 -12.40 4.75 10.91
N THR A 64 -11.29 5.21 11.45
CA THR A 64 -11.15 5.76 12.80
C THR A 64 -10.53 7.14 12.70
N SER A 65 -11.04 8.08 13.49
CA SER A 65 -10.44 9.40 13.60
C SER A 65 -10.74 9.98 14.96
N PHE A 66 -9.68 10.36 15.66
CA PHE A 66 -9.77 10.97 16.96
C PHE A 66 -9.86 12.49 16.83
N TYR A 67 -10.51 13.14 17.79
CA TYR A 67 -10.51 14.61 17.94
C TYR A 67 -11.18 15.40 16.80
N LEU A 68 -12.13 14.79 16.07
CA LEU A 68 -12.94 15.53 15.11
C LEU A 68 -13.99 16.37 15.84
N ASP A 69 -13.83 17.69 15.81
CA ASP A 69 -14.76 18.63 16.43
C ASP A 69 -16.08 18.69 15.65
N THR A 70 -17.21 18.48 16.33
CA THR A 70 -18.56 18.52 15.75
C THR A 70 -18.96 19.89 15.22
N LYS A 71 -18.28 20.97 15.68
CA LYS A 71 -18.50 22.35 15.22
C LYS A 71 -17.79 22.68 13.91
N LYS A 72 -16.88 21.82 13.45
CA LYS A 72 -16.09 22.04 12.24
C LYS A 72 -16.71 21.31 11.05
N ASN A 73 -16.51 21.89 9.86
CA ASN A 73 -16.92 21.28 8.60
C ASN A 73 -15.80 20.36 8.10
N TRP A 74 -16.00 19.06 8.29
CA TRP A 74 -15.09 18.02 7.84
C TRP A 74 -15.50 17.47 6.49
N ASN A 75 -14.54 17.29 5.60
CA ASN A 75 -14.73 16.67 4.30
C ASN A 75 -13.76 15.51 4.12
N ILE A 76 -14.21 14.40 3.54
CA ILE A 76 -13.34 13.31 3.09
C ILE A 76 -13.21 13.40 1.59
N GLN A 77 -11.97 13.51 1.12
CA GLN A 77 -11.67 13.39 -0.29
C GLN A 77 -11.12 12.00 -0.56
N SER A 78 -11.69 11.31 -1.55
CA SER A 78 -11.21 9.98 -1.94
C SER A 78 -10.97 9.91 -3.44
N PHE A 79 -9.80 9.39 -3.81
CA PHE A 79 -9.35 9.30 -5.19
C PHE A 79 -8.33 8.18 -5.40
N LEU A 80 -8.11 7.82 -6.65
CA LEU A 80 -7.16 6.79 -7.06
C LEU A 80 -6.00 7.41 -7.82
N ILE A 81 -4.80 6.88 -7.58
CA ILE A 81 -3.58 7.25 -8.30
C ILE A 81 -2.84 5.98 -8.76
N PHE A 82 -2.07 6.10 -9.84
CA PHE A 82 -1.14 5.04 -10.21
C PHE A 82 0.09 5.04 -9.30
N LYS A 83 0.49 3.85 -8.84
CA LYS A 83 1.68 3.66 -7.99
C LYS A 83 2.99 3.91 -8.75
N SER A 84 3.00 3.63 -10.06
CA SER A 84 4.17 3.84 -10.91
C SER A 84 4.40 5.33 -11.14
N ILE A 85 5.65 5.79 -10.96
CA ILE A 85 6.00 7.19 -11.20
C ILE A 85 5.77 7.61 -12.66
N VAL A 86 5.95 6.68 -13.61
CA VAL A 86 5.75 6.90 -15.06
C VAL A 86 4.30 7.29 -15.36
N HIS A 87 3.35 6.67 -14.66
CA HIS A 87 1.92 6.89 -14.85
C HIS A 87 1.31 7.78 -13.77
N ARG A 88 2.12 8.34 -12.86
CA ARG A 88 1.62 9.09 -11.71
C ARG A 88 0.82 10.32 -12.13
N ASN A 89 1.17 10.89 -13.29
CA ASN A 89 0.51 12.06 -13.83
C ASN A 89 -0.80 11.75 -14.58
N GLU A 90 -1.08 10.47 -14.81
CA GLU A 90 -2.28 10.04 -15.52
C GLU A 90 -3.47 9.92 -14.56
N VAL A 91 -4.65 10.26 -15.08
CA VAL A 91 -5.90 10.12 -14.33
C VAL A 91 -6.36 8.66 -14.39
N VAL A 92 -6.74 8.12 -13.24
CA VAL A 92 -7.34 6.78 -13.17
C VAL A 92 -8.79 6.87 -13.64
N MET A 93 -9.05 6.36 -14.85
CA MET A 93 -10.37 6.38 -15.47
C MET A 93 -10.86 4.96 -15.78
N ARG A 94 -12.18 4.80 -15.95
CA ARG A 94 -12.76 3.54 -16.42
C ARG A 94 -12.36 3.25 -17.87
N CYS A 95 -12.37 1.98 -18.24
CA CYS A 95 -12.14 1.61 -19.63
C CYS A 95 -13.32 2.01 -20.54
N PRO A 96 -13.08 2.16 -21.86
CA PRO A 96 -14.11 2.52 -22.83
C PRO A 96 -15.36 1.62 -22.76
N ASN A 97 -15.16 0.30 -22.67
CA ASN A 97 -16.26 -0.67 -22.63
C ASN A 97 -17.22 -0.44 -21.44
N HIS A 98 -16.69 -0.17 -20.24
CA HIS A 98 -17.52 0.11 -19.07
C HIS A 98 -18.11 1.52 -19.09
N LEU A 99 -17.47 2.45 -19.80
CA LEU A 99 -17.97 3.82 -19.97
C LEU A 99 -19.21 3.84 -20.88
N GLU A 100 -19.21 3.06 -21.96
CA GLU A 100 -20.33 2.97 -22.92
C GLU A 100 -21.57 2.30 -22.32
N GLN A 101 -21.38 1.37 -21.38
CA GLN A 101 -22.48 0.66 -20.71
C GLN A 101 -23.17 1.51 -19.64
N ASP A 102 -22.51 2.55 -19.13
CA ASP A 102 -23.02 3.36 -18.02
C ASP A 102 -23.81 4.57 -18.53
N LYS A 103 -25.09 4.62 -18.16
CA LYS A 103 -26.00 5.70 -18.52
C LYS A 103 -25.84 6.93 -17.61
N ASN A 104 -25.11 6.82 -16.50
CA ASN A 104 -24.94 7.92 -15.54
C ASN A 104 -23.91 8.95 -16.05
N THR A 105 -24.37 10.12 -16.45
CA THR A 105 -23.50 11.17 -17.02
C THR A 105 -22.48 11.76 -16.05
N GLU A 106 -22.79 11.82 -14.76
CA GLU A 106 -21.96 12.50 -13.75
C GLU A 106 -20.87 11.59 -13.19
N LYS A 107 -21.21 10.33 -12.91
CA LYS A 107 -20.30 9.36 -12.26
C LYS A 107 -19.59 8.43 -13.25
N LYS A 108 -19.99 8.41 -14.53
CA LYS A 108 -19.49 7.42 -15.52
C LYS A 108 -17.99 7.35 -15.61
N HIS A 109 -17.24 8.45 -15.44
CA HIS A 109 -15.79 8.44 -15.59
C HIS A 109 -15.03 7.96 -14.34
N PHE A 110 -15.69 7.97 -13.18
CA PHE A 110 -15.09 7.66 -11.88
C PHE A 110 -14.96 6.15 -11.70
N VAL A 111 -13.73 5.69 -11.47
CA VAL A 111 -13.48 4.29 -11.06
C VAL A 111 -13.88 4.08 -9.61
N LEU A 112 -13.50 5.00 -8.72
CA LEU A 112 -13.91 5.00 -7.31
C LEU A 112 -15.14 5.89 -7.17
N GLN A 113 -16.23 5.33 -6.64
CA GLN A 113 -17.48 6.05 -6.45
C GLN A 113 -17.96 5.91 -5.00
N CYS A 114 -18.00 7.02 -4.26
CA CYS A 114 -18.64 7.02 -2.94
C CYS A 114 -20.18 6.94 -3.10
N GLN A 115 -20.80 6.09 -2.30
CA GLN A 115 -22.24 5.83 -2.33
C GLN A 115 -23.02 6.61 -1.28
N GLU A 116 -22.32 7.38 -0.44
CA GLU A 116 -22.96 8.17 0.60
C GLU A 116 -23.75 9.35 0.01
N PRO A 117 -24.89 9.70 0.63
CA PRO A 117 -25.66 10.88 0.24
C PRO A 117 -24.79 12.14 0.40
N ASN A 118 -24.97 13.13 -0.48
CA ASN A 118 -24.18 14.38 -0.53
C ASN A 118 -22.73 14.23 -1.02
N THR A 119 -22.35 13.08 -1.59
CA THR A 119 -21.07 12.98 -2.29
C THR A 119 -21.06 13.86 -3.54
N GLU A 120 -20.11 14.79 -3.61
CA GLU A 120 -19.81 15.57 -4.81
C GLU A 120 -18.70 14.91 -5.64
N PHE A 121 -18.94 14.78 -6.94
CA PHE A 121 -18.00 14.20 -7.90
C PHE A 121 -17.22 15.32 -8.58
N PHE A 122 -16.04 15.61 -8.05
CA PHE A 122 -15.23 16.73 -8.50
C PHE A 122 -14.21 16.29 -9.56
N VAL A 123 -14.25 16.97 -10.71
CA VAL A 123 -13.26 16.87 -11.77
C VAL A 123 -12.48 18.19 -11.85
N PRO A 124 -11.20 18.21 -11.46
CA PRO A 124 -10.41 19.43 -11.47
C PRO A 124 -10.28 20.01 -12.89
N LYS A 125 -10.70 21.27 -13.07
CA LYS A 125 -10.56 21.98 -14.36
C LYS A 125 -9.11 22.34 -14.66
N LYS A 126 -8.34 22.68 -13.62
CA LYS A 126 -6.89 22.94 -13.66
C LYS A 126 -6.13 21.76 -13.07
N LEU A 127 -4.87 21.60 -13.47
CA LEU A 127 -3.98 20.61 -12.86
C LEU A 127 -3.82 20.94 -11.38
N ILE A 128 -4.15 20.01 -10.49
CA ILE A 128 -3.88 20.13 -9.06
C ILE A 128 -2.49 19.59 -8.80
N PHE A 129 -1.72 20.22 -7.91
CA PHE A 129 -0.40 19.73 -7.50
C PHE A 129 -0.48 18.27 -7.04
N PRO A 130 0.29 17.32 -7.64
CA PRO A 130 1.55 17.51 -8.37
C PRO A 130 1.41 17.57 -9.91
N GLY A 131 0.38 18.24 -10.43
CA GLY A 131 0.19 18.48 -11.86
C GLY A 131 -0.83 17.57 -12.53
N THR A 132 -1.89 17.13 -11.83
CA THR A 132 -2.84 16.13 -12.32
C THR A 132 -4.30 16.52 -12.09
N LYS A 133 -5.20 15.95 -12.91
CA LYS A 133 -6.65 16.12 -12.76
C LYS A 133 -7.27 14.84 -12.20
N HIS A 134 -6.88 14.46 -10.97
CA HIS A 134 -7.47 13.27 -10.35
C HIS A 134 -8.98 13.44 -10.18
N TYR A 135 -9.73 12.36 -10.41
CA TYR A 135 -11.15 12.31 -10.11
C TYR A 135 -11.34 12.11 -8.62
N ILE A 136 -11.97 13.09 -7.98
CA ILE A 136 -12.06 13.18 -6.52
C ILE A 136 -13.53 13.09 -6.12
N ASN A 137 -13.84 12.16 -5.23
CA ASN A 137 -15.11 12.15 -4.53
C ASN A 137 -14.94 13.00 -3.27
N ILE A 138 -15.75 14.03 -3.09
CA ILE A 138 -15.76 14.88 -1.91
C ILE A 138 -17.03 14.55 -1.14
N LEU A 139 -16.87 14.02 0.07
CA LEU A 139 -17.97 13.72 0.96
C LEU A 139 -17.90 14.65 2.17
N PRO A 140 -18.87 15.56 2.35
CA PRO A 140 -19.04 16.25 3.61
C PRO A 140 -19.43 15.26 4.71
N ILE A 141 -18.61 15.15 5.75
CA ILE A 141 -18.97 14.39 6.94
C ILE A 141 -19.97 15.25 7.72
N PRO A 142 -21.23 14.82 7.90
CA PRO A 142 -22.14 15.55 8.75
C PRO A 142 -21.63 15.51 10.20
N GLY A 143 -21.67 16.66 10.88
CA GLY A 143 -21.09 16.84 12.23
C GLY A 143 -21.69 15.95 13.32
N ASN A 144 -22.71 15.16 13.00
CA ASN A 144 -23.39 14.21 13.89
C ASN A 144 -22.87 12.76 13.80
N ILE A 145 -21.97 12.43 12.86
CA ILE A 145 -21.35 11.09 12.76
C ILE A 145 -20.20 10.90 13.78
N LEU A 146 -19.87 11.95 14.54
CA LEU A 146 -18.69 12.00 15.41
C LEU A 146 -18.87 11.77 16.93
N PRO A 147 -19.92 11.13 17.46
CA PRO A 147 -19.94 10.79 18.88
C PRO A 147 -20.19 9.30 19.12
N ASN A 148 -19.49 8.40 18.42
CA ASN A 148 -19.37 7.03 18.94
C ASN A 148 -18.22 7.03 19.95
N GLU A 149 -18.39 6.38 21.09
CA GLU A 149 -17.34 6.21 22.13
C GLU A 149 -16.02 5.65 21.54
N GLU A 150 -16.10 4.98 20.39
CA GLU A 150 -14.99 4.36 19.67
C GLU A 150 -14.37 5.21 18.54
N ASN A 151 -14.83 6.45 18.29
CA ASN A 151 -14.27 7.34 17.24
C ASN A 151 -14.20 6.69 15.84
N SER A 152 -15.16 5.81 15.52
CA SER A 152 -15.18 5.00 14.30
C SER A 152 -16.44 5.25 13.46
N PHE A 153 -16.26 5.23 12.14
CA PHE A 153 -17.35 5.34 11.16
C PHE A 153 -17.02 4.52 9.92
N SER A 154 -18.01 4.21 9.07
CA SER A 154 -17.79 3.46 7.83
C SER A 154 -18.44 4.16 6.66
N LEU A 155 -17.78 4.16 5.51
CA LEU A 155 -18.29 4.76 4.27
C LEU A 155 -18.40 3.72 3.16
N LYS A 156 -19.45 3.84 2.36
CA LYS A 156 -19.71 2.92 1.24
C LYS A 156 -19.05 3.38 -0.05
N PHE A 157 -18.36 2.46 -0.71
CA PHE A 157 -17.70 2.69 -2.00
C PHE A 157 -17.99 1.60 -3.02
N ILE A 158 -18.03 1.97 -4.29
CA ILE A 158 -18.07 1.05 -5.44
C ILE A 158 -16.85 1.30 -6.32
N PHE A 159 -16.27 0.21 -6.84
CA PHE A 159 -15.20 0.24 -7.83
C PHE A 159 -15.72 -0.18 -9.19
N ALA A 160 -15.96 0.79 -10.08
CA ALA A 160 -16.72 0.61 -11.32
C ALA A 160 -15.89 0.06 -12.51
N CYS A 161 -14.64 -0.34 -12.28
CA CYS A 161 -13.76 -0.91 -13.31
C CYS A 161 -12.72 -1.84 -12.68
N SER A 162 -12.41 -2.96 -13.35
CA SER A 162 -11.40 -3.91 -12.86
C SER A 162 -9.98 -3.45 -13.21
N SER A 163 -9.02 -3.84 -12.35
CA SER A 163 -7.60 -3.63 -12.59
C SER A 163 -7.10 -4.27 -13.89
N VAL A 164 -7.75 -5.32 -14.41
CA VAL A 164 -7.34 -5.97 -15.67
C VAL A 164 -7.87 -5.30 -16.94
N CYS A 165 -8.79 -4.33 -16.83
CA CYS A 165 -9.43 -3.72 -17.99
C CYS A 165 -8.44 -2.95 -18.86
N GLN A 166 -8.34 -3.33 -20.13
CA GLN A 166 -7.56 -2.64 -21.15
C GLN A 166 -8.19 -1.27 -21.48
N GLY A 167 -7.36 -0.27 -21.78
CA GLY A 167 -7.82 1.11 -22.03
C GLY A 167 -8.28 1.88 -20.80
N GLY A 168 -8.28 1.26 -19.61
CA GLY A 168 -8.49 1.92 -18.32
C GLY A 168 -7.28 1.72 -17.41
N ILE A 169 -7.44 0.94 -16.34
CA ILE A 169 -6.36 0.66 -15.37
C ILE A 169 -5.21 -0.15 -16.00
N ASN A 170 -5.51 -1.09 -16.89
CA ASN A 170 -4.54 -1.86 -17.67
C ASN A 170 -3.43 -2.54 -16.85
N ARG A 171 -3.82 -3.28 -15.79
CA ARG A 171 -2.95 -4.01 -14.86
C ARG A 171 -1.91 -3.16 -14.12
N ARG A 172 -2.03 -1.83 -14.18
CA ARG A 172 -1.14 -0.92 -13.46
C ARG A 172 -1.52 -0.88 -11.97
N PRO A 173 -0.56 -1.00 -11.04
CA PRO A 173 -0.86 -0.96 -9.62
C PRO A 173 -1.42 0.41 -9.20
N LEU A 174 -2.44 0.38 -8.35
CA LEU A 174 -3.16 1.55 -7.87
C LEU A 174 -2.90 1.78 -6.38
N ILE A 175 -2.95 3.04 -5.98
CA ILE A 175 -3.03 3.46 -4.59
C ILE A 175 -4.38 4.15 -4.42
N LEU A 176 -5.09 3.77 -3.37
CA LEU A 176 -6.29 4.44 -2.88
C LEU A 176 -5.87 5.44 -1.81
N VAL A 177 -6.32 6.68 -1.98
CA VAL A 177 -5.99 7.79 -1.09
C VAL A 177 -7.27 8.33 -0.48
N PHE A 178 -7.25 8.52 0.84
CA PHE A 178 -8.27 9.25 1.59
C PHE A 178 -7.61 10.43 2.29
N ASN A 179 -8.12 11.63 2.04
CA ASN A 179 -7.73 12.83 2.77
C ASN A 179 -8.86 13.22 3.71
N LEU A 180 -8.53 13.42 4.98
CA LEU A 180 -9.37 14.16 5.91
C LEU A 180 -9.07 15.65 5.72
N CYS A 181 -10.12 16.43 5.47
CA CYS A 181 -10.00 17.86 5.20
C CYS A 181 -10.84 18.66 6.18
N GLU A 182 -10.28 19.75 6.70
CA GLU A 182 -11.06 20.80 7.37
C GLU A 182 -11.41 21.85 6.32
N ARG A 183 -12.70 21.96 5.96
CA ARG A 183 -13.15 22.75 4.81
C ARG A 183 -12.49 22.29 3.49
N ALA A 184 -11.46 22.98 3.02
CA ALA A 184 -10.75 22.66 1.78
C ALA A 184 -9.29 22.24 2.01
N ASP A 185 -8.79 22.36 3.25
CA ASP A 185 -7.41 22.08 3.60
C ASP A 185 -7.28 20.65 4.09
N VAL A 186 -6.35 19.90 3.51
CA VAL A 186 -6.07 18.52 3.95
C VAL A 186 -5.30 18.57 5.27
N VAL A 187 -5.90 18.00 6.31
CA VAL A 187 -5.32 17.95 7.66
C VAL A 187 -4.66 16.61 7.97
N ASP A 188 -5.13 15.53 7.34
CA ASP A 188 -4.60 14.19 7.53
C ASP A 188 -4.85 13.36 6.26
N GLN A 189 -4.03 12.35 6.05
CA GLN A 189 -4.06 11.55 4.83
C GLN A 189 -3.68 10.10 5.13
N ILE A 190 -4.47 9.17 4.59
CA ILE A 190 -4.15 7.75 4.59
C ILE A 190 -4.12 7.22 3.17
N MET A 191 -3.17 6.32 2.93
CA MET A 191 -2.97 5.66 1.65
C MET A 191 -2.86 4.15 1.85
N MET A 192 -3.41 3.41 0.89
CA MET A 192 -3.30 1.97 0.85
C MET A 192 -3.20 1.49 -0.60
N ASP A 193 -2.51 0.37 -0.82
CA ASP A 193 -2.52 -0.27 -2.13
C ASP A 193 -3.92 -0.85 -2.41
N ILE A 194 -4.34 -0.88 -3.67
CA ILE A 194 -5.61 -1.50 -4.06
C ILE A 194 -5.51 -2.37 -5.32
N SER A 195 -6.27 -3.46 -5.34
CA SER A 195 -6.45 -4.34 -6.49
C SER A 195 -7.93 -4.66 -6.70
N ILE A 196 -8.47 -4.27 -7.86
CA ILE A 196 -9.88 -4.49 -8.21
C ILE A 196 -9.96 -5.75 -9.08
N CYS A 197 -10.34 -6.87 -8.48
CA CYS A 197 -10.19 -8.21 -9.04
C CYS A 197 -11.44 -9.07 -8.78
N SER A 198 -11.70 -10.05 -9.65
CA SER A 198 -12.89 -10.89 -9.55
C SER A 198 -12.84 -11.89 -8.39
N CYS A 199 -11.65 -12.20 -7.86
CA CYS A 199 -11.48 -13.17 -6.77
C CYS A 199 -10.54 -12.63 -5.67
N PRO A 200 -11.00 -11.67 -4.84
CA PRO A 200 -10.18 -11.01 -3.83
C PRO A 200 -9.42 -11.95 -2.90
N GLY A 201 -10.08 -12.98 -2.36
CA GLY A 201 -9.46 -13.92 -1.43
C GLY A 201 -8.29 -14.71 -2.03
N ARG A 202 -8.44 -15.21 -3.27
CA ARG A 202 -7.38 -15.94 -3.98
C ARG A 202 -6.19 -15.03 -4.26
N ASP A 203 -6.46 -13.82 -4.74
CA ASP A 203 -5.40 -12.90 -5.14
C ASP A 203 -4.65 -12.36 -3.91
N ARG A 204 -5.33 -12.17 -2.76
CA ARG A 204 -4.71 -11.88 -1.47
C ARG A 204 -3.73 -12.98 -1.08
N ILE A 205 -4.20 -14.22 -0.96
CA ILE A 205 -3.37 -15.38 -0.54
C ILE A 205 -2.15 -15.52 -1.44
N ASN A 206 -2.33 -15.46 -2.76
CA ASN A 206 -1.24 -15.60 -3.71
C ASN A 206 -0.19 -14.49 -3.59
N GLN A 207 -0.61 -13.23 -3.37
CA GLN A 207 0.34 -12.12 -3.21
C GLN A 207 1.04 -12.15 -1.86
N GLU A 208 0.32 -12.54 -0.83
CA GLU A 208 0.84 -12.79 0.51
C GLU A 208 1.92 -13.87 0.48
N GLU A 209 1.65 -15.03 -0.13
CA GLU A 209 2.61 -16.12 -0.26
C GLU A 209 3.83 -15.71 -1.09
N LYS A 210 3.63 -14.99 -2.20
CA LYS A 210 4.73 -14.43 -3.00
C LYS A 210 5.65 -13.52 -2.20
N GLN A 211 5.11 -12.73 -1.26
CA GLN A 211 5.93 -11.89 -0.39
C GLN A 211 6.77 -12.73 0.57
N ILE A 212 6.18 -13.75 1.20
CA ILE A 212 6.91 -14.69 2.08
C ILE A 212 8.02 -15.39 1.29
N ASN A 213 7.70 -15.94 0.12
CA ASN A 213 8.66 -16.70 -0.69
C ASN A 213 9.81 -15.84 -1.20
N ARG A 214 9.57 -14.55 -1.49
CA ARG A 214 10.65 -13.59 -1.79
C ARG A 214 11.57 -13.40 -0.59
N LEU A 215 11.01 -13.23 0.61
CA LEU A 215 11.80 -13.07 1.83
C LEU A 215 12.63 -14.34 2.14
N THR A 216 12.06 -15.53 1.95
CA THR A 216 12.79 -16.80 2.16
C THR A 216 13.84 -17.06 1.09
N THR A 217 13.60 -16.69 -0.17
CA THR A 217 14.59 -16.82 -1.26
C THR A 217 15.78 -15.88 -1.03
N ILE A 218 15.53 -14.64 -0.59
CA ILE A 218 16.60 -13.72 -0.19
C ILE A 218 17.46 -14.36 0.91
N LYS A 219 16.83 -14.92 1.97
CA LYS A 219 17.55 -15.66 3.03
C LYS A 219 18.38 -16.83 2.50
N LYS A 220 17.84 -17.64 1.57
CA LYS A 220 18.57 -18.77 0.95
C LYS A 220 19.73 -18.31 0.05
N MET A 221 19.58 -17.22 -0.69
CA MET A 221 20.67 -16.64 -1.49
C MET A 221 21.82 -16.11 -0.61
N HIS A 222 21.51 -15.53 0.54
CA HIS A 222 22.52 -15.15 1.54
C HIS A 222 23.24 -16.39 2.14
N LYS A 223 22.52 -17.50 2.39
CA LYS A 223 23.13 -18.77 2.85
C LYS A 223 24.05 -19.40 1.79
N LYS A 224 23.69 -19.33 0.50
CA LYS A 224 24.51 -19.88 -0.60
C LYS A 224 25.78 -19.06 -0.87
N ARG A 225 25.75 -17.73 -0.68
CA ARG A 225 26.96 -16.87 -0.77
C ARG A 225 27.95 -17.11 0.37
N ARG A 226 27.49 -17.55 1.55
CA ARG A 226 28.37 -17.94 2.67
C ARG A 226 29.12 -19.26 2.45
N PHE A 227 28.60 -20.15 1.59
CA PHE A 227 29.25 -21.41 1.25
C PHE A 227 30.29 -21.28 0.11
N SER A 228 30.44 -20.11 -0.50
CA SER A 228 31.40 -19.86 -1.59
C SER A 228 32.62 -19.03 -1.19
N GLU A 229 32.77 -18.62 0.07
CA GLU A 229 33.99 -17.96 0.57
C GLU A 229 34.89 -18.98 1.26
N GLY A 230 35.54 -19.79 0.41
CA GLY A 230 36.44 -20.86 0.83
C GLY A 230 37.28 -21.37 -0.32
N CYS A 231 37.91 -20.48 -1.09
CA CYS A 231 39.08 -20.85 -1.88
C CYS A 231 40.03 -19.65 -2.01
N SER A 232 41.22 -19.84 -1.46
CA SER A 232 42.35 -18.94 -1.39
C SER A 232 42.91 -18.62 -2.78
N ASN A 233 43.01 -17.33 -3.12
CA ASN A 233 43.82 -16.85 -4.23
C ASN A 233 45.27 -16.65 -3.76
N THR A 234 46.13 -17.64 -4.00
CA THR A 234 47.56 -17.41 -4.24
C THR A 234 47.79 -17.36 -5.75
N PHE A 235 48.30 -16.25 -6.24
CA PHE A 235 48.72 -16.05 -7.62
C PHE A 235 49.85 -17.03 -7.99
N GLY A 236 49.64 -17.80 -9.06
CA GLY A 236 50.66 -18.64 -9.69
C GLY A 236 50.11 -19.28 -10.95
N ASN A 237 50.63 -18.87 -12.11
CA ASN A 237 50.29 -19.33 -13.46
C ASN A 237 50.23 -20.86 -13.60
N SER A 238 49.23 -21.37 -14.33
CA SER A 238 49.42 -22.34 -15.43
C SER A 238 48.08 -22.70 -16.07
N SER A 239 48.14 -22.99 -17.38
CA SER A 239 47.02 -23.37 -18.23
C SER A 239 46.51 -24.79 -17.97
N CYS A 240 45.20 -25.00 -18.13
CA CYS A 240 44.68 -26.14 -18.87
C CYS A 240 43.20 -25.91 -19.22
N ASN A 241 42.88 -26.18 -20.49
CA ASN A 241 41.53 -26.47 -20.94
C ASN A 241 41.09 -27.80 -20.32
N ASP A 242 39.80 -27.97 -20.04
CA ASP A 242 38.97 -28.99 -20.68
C ASP A 242 37.54 -28.97 -20.13
N GLU A 243 36.62 -29.23 -21.04
CA GLU A 243 35.19 -29.40 -20.82
C GLU A 243 34.88 -30.51 -19.81
N CYS A 244 33.88 -30.31 -18.95
CA CYS A 244 32.89 -31.37 -18.74
C CYS A 244 31.61 -30.85 -18.10
N THR A 245 30.53 -30.96 -18.87
CA THR A 245 29.14 -31.01 -18.43
C THR A 245 28.90 -32.12 -17.40
N SER A 246 28.10 -31.88 -16.35
CA SER A 246 26.86 -32.63 -16.06
C SER A 246 26.31 -32.41 -14.64
N ILE A 247 25.00 -32.62 -14.56
CA ILE A 247 24.05 -32.37 -13.48
C ILE A 247 24.26 -33.37 -12.33
N VAL A 248 24.19 -32.91 -11.08
CA VAL A 248 23.65 -33.72 -9.97
C VAL A 248 22.67 -32.88 -9.15
N LYS A 249 21.40 -33.31 -9.20
CA LYS A 249 20.36 -32.98 -8.22
C LYS A 249 20.59 -33.92 -7.04
N GLU A 250 20.84 -33.37 -5.86
CA GLU A 250 20.72 -34.12 -4.62
C GLU A 250 19.66 -33.43 -3.76
N ASN A 251 18.59 -34.20 -3.54
CA ASN A 251 17.62 -33.96 -2.48
C ASN A 251 18.29 -34.39 -1.19
N GLU A 252 18.40 -33.50 -0.22
CA GLU A 252 18.62 -33.88 1.16
C GLU A 252 17.63 -33.11 2.04
N ASP A 253 16.68 -33.86 2.58
CA ASP A 253 15.88 -33.50 3.74
C ASP A 253 16.82 -33.42 4.96
N TYR A 254 16.95 -32.22 5.54
CA TYR A 254 17.49 -32.06 6.89
C TYR A 254 16.71 -30.99 7.63
N ASP A 255 16.02 -31.45 8.68
CA ASP A 255 15.58 -30.65 9.82
C ASP A 255 16.76 -29.84 10.36
N ASP A 256 16.62 -28.52 10.53
CA ASP A 256 17.56 -27.82 11.39
C ASP A 256 16.94 -26.60 12.07
N LYS A 257 17.18 -26.57 13.38
CA LYS A 257 16.51 -25.78 14.41
C LYS A 257 16.84 -24.30 14.26
N ASP A 258 15.89 -23.47 14.69
CA ASP A 258 16.01 -22.03 14.82
C ASP A 258 17.27 -21.65 15.61
N ASP A 259 18.17 -20.90 14.97
CA ASP A 259 19.30 -20.24 15.61
C ASP A 259 19.23 -18.74 15.26
N ASP A 260 18.32 -18.04 15.93
CA ASP A 260 17.97 -16.62 15.72
C ASP A 260 19.08 -15.63 16.14
N ASN A 261 20.31 -16.09 16.40
CA ASN A 261 21.40 -15.31 16.98
C ASN A 261 22.65 -15.17 16.11
N GLN A 262 22.51 -15.20 14.78
CA GLN A 262 23.67 -15.07 13.89
C GLN A 262 24.22 -13.65 13.83
N LEU A 263 25.44 -13.45 14.33
CA LEU A 263 26.18 -12.17 14.32
C LEU A 263 26.74 -11.87 12.92
N TYR A 264 26.71 -10.60 12.50
CA TYR A 264 27.26 -10.13 11.23
C TYR A 264 28.29 -9.01 11.47
N THR A 265 29.46 -9.10 10.85
CA THR A 265 30.50 -8.06 10.92
C THR A 265 30.29 -7.05 9.79
N VAL A 266 30.10 -5.77 10.14
CA VAL A 266 30.01 -4.66 9.18
C VAL A 266 31.27 -3.83 9.30
N THR A 267 31.99 -3.64 8.18
CA THR A 267 33.18 -2.79 8.13
C THR A 267 32.82 -1.39 7.64
N ALA A 268 33.33 -0.37 8.30
CA ALA A 268 33.11 1.03 7.94
C ALA A 268 34.45 1.69 7.57
N SER A 269 34.45 2.48 6.50
CA SER A 269 35.65 3.15 5.98
C SER A 269 36.04 4.43 6.73
N SER A 270 35.17 4.94 7.61
CA SER A 270 35.45 6.13 8.42
C SER A 270 34.94 5.96 9.85
N GLU A 271 35.65 6.57 10.80
CA GLU A 271 35.32 6.56 12.23
C GLU A 271 33.93 7.18 12.50
N LYS A 272 33.54 8.20 11.73
CA LYS A 272 32.20 8.80 11.80
C LYS A 272 31.10 7.82 11.36
N ASN A 273 31.34 7.03 10.32
CA ASN A 273 30.39 6.02 9.85
C ASN A 273 30.33 4.83 10.82
N LEU A 274 31.45 4.45 11.42
CA LEU A 274 31.51 3.40 12.44
C LEU A 274 30.69 3.79 13.68
N ALA A 275 30.89 5.01 14.20
CA ALA A 275 30.12 5.52 15.34
C ALA A 275 28.61 5.59 15.05
N LEU A 276 28.23 5.94 13.82
CA LEU A 276 26.83 5.96 13.41
C LEU A 276 26.23 4.55 13.35
N LEU A 277 26.98 3.58 12.80
CA LEU A 277 26.55 2.17 12.76
C LEU A 277 26.45 1.54 14.15
N GLU A 278 27.38 1.86 15.06
CA GLU A 278 27.33 1.43 16.46
C GLU A 278 26.11 2.02 17.18
N SER A 279 25.81 3.30 16.97
CA SER A 279 24.63 3.94 17.54
C SER A 279 23.33 3.29 17.03
N PHE A 280 23.29 2.92 15.76
CA PHE A 280 22.14 2.24 15.15
C PHE A 280 21.98 0.81 15.66
N ASN A 281 23.09 0.07 15.80
CA ASN A 281 23.07 -1.30 16.34
C ASN A 281 22.53 -1.31 17.78
N LYS A 282 22.99 -0.36 18.61
CA LYS A 282 22.50 -0.19 19.99
C LYS A 282 21.00 0.12 20.06
N LEU A 283 20.48 0.95 19.15
CA LEU A 283 19.04 1.24 19.06
C LEU A 283 18.22 0.00 18.65
N MET A 284 18.73 -0.78 17.71
CA MET A 284 18.06 -2.00 17.24
C MET A 284 18.00 -3.08 18.31
N ASP A 285 19.04 -3.21 19.15
CA ASP A 285 19.05 -4.16 20.27
C ASP A 285 18.09 -3.75 21.41
N LEU A 286 17.94 -2.45 21.68
CA LEU A 286 16.97 -1.94 22.66
C LEU A 286 15.52 -2.21 22.27
N ASN A 287 15.20 -2.12 20.98
CA ASN A 287 13.86 -2.41 20.45
C ASN A 287 13.52 -3.91 20.43
N LYS A 288 14.51 -4.80 20.50
CA LYS A 288 14.27 -6.25 20.65
C LYS A 288 13.89 -6.64 22.09
N GLN A 289 14.34 -5.90 23.08
CA GLN A 289 14.04 -6.15 24.51
C GLN A 289 12.71 -5.53 24.97
N SER A 290 12.11 -4.65 24.16
CA SER A 290 10.88 -3.92 24.50
C SER A 290 9.69 -4.37 23.65
N ILE A 291 9.46 -5.68 23.61
CA ILE A 291 8.14 -6.27 23.32
C ILE A 291 7.87 -7.33 24.39
N VAL A 292 7.39 -6.87 25.53
CA VAL A 292 6.53 -7.65 26.41
C VAL A 292 5.20 -6.90 26.39
N VAL A 293 4.20 -7.48 25.73
CA VAL A 293 2.80 -7.20 26.05
C VAL A 293 2.44 -8.09 27.23
#